data_AF-A0AAV9PLK3-F1
#
_entry.id   AF-A0AAV9PLK3-F1
#
_cell.length_a   1.000
_cell.length_b   1.000
_cell.length_c   1.000
_cell.angle_alpha   90.00
_cell.angle_beta   90.00
_cell.angle_gamma   90.00
#
_symmetry.space_group_name_H-M   'P 1'
#
loop_
_entity.id
_entity.type
_entity.pdbx_description
1 polymer ?
#
loop_
_entity_poly.entity_id
_entity_poly.type
_entity_poly.pdbx_seq_one_letter_code
_entity_poly.pdbx_strand_id
1 'polypeptide(L)'
;MSTSHQSTEPYTKAEKDWLKQKFDGEFKFLQTQGLSIYKEEDREEGRTIARALRANDDEDDEEEEEEKEENQFLKDLEEDPMSHLADHHFSEKQLEWIEKHYRHSGNFMFSHVLKAFDDEDCEEAVAMVAAFMED
;
A
#
# COMPACT_ATOMS: atom_id res chain seq x y z
N MET A 1 -24.16 -34.81 1.24
CA MET A 1 -24.20 -34.11 2.55
C MET A 1 -22.76 -33.91 2.96
N SER A 2 -22.20 -32.71 2.72
CA SER A 2 -20.79 -32.43 3.03
C SER A 2 -20.62 -32.26 4.53
N THR A 3 -19.73 -33.06 5.10
CA THR A 3 -19.37 -33.04 6.52
C THR A 3 -18.47 -31.85 6.81
N SER A 4 -18.98 -30.85 7.54
CA SER A 4 -18.17 -29.83 8.18
C SER A 4 -17.20 -30.52 9.14
N HIS A 5 -15.91 -30.59 8.77
CA HIS A 5 -14.86 -31.13 9.64
C HIS A 5 -14.56 -30.10 10.72
N GLN A 6 -15.32 -30.17 11.81
CA GLN A 6 -15.06 -29.43 13.04
C GLN A 6 -13.65 -29.78 13.54
N SER A 7 -12.79 -28.76 13.50
CA SER A 7 -11.37 -28.86 13.83
C SER A 7 -11.16 -28.72 15.33
N THR A 8 -11.25 -29.84 16.05
CA THR A 8 -11.03 -29.90 17.51
C THR A 8 -9.56 -29.84 17.91
N GLU A 9 -8.63 -29.99 16.97
CA GLU A 9 -7.19 -29.97 17.24
C GLU A 9 -6.68 -28.55 17.55
N PRO A 10 -5.90 -28.35 18.62
CA PRO A 10 -5.28 -27.07 18.93
C PRO A 10 -4.44 -26.53 17.76
N TYR A 11 -4.29 -25.21 17.68
CA TYR A 11 -3.38 -24.62 16.70
C TYR A 11 -1.96 -25.17 16.84
N THR A 12 -1.42 -25.61 15.71
CA THR A 12 -0.01 -25.91 15.51
C THR A 12 0.82 -24.62 15.66
N LYS A 13 2.14 -24.76 15.81
CA LYS A 13 3.02 -23.60 15.93
C LYS A 13 2.96 -22.70 14.70
N ALA A 14 2.94 -23.29 13.50
CA ALA A 14 2.86 -22.57 12.24
C ALA A 14 1.55 -21.75 12.12
N GLU A 15 0.42 -22.35 12.50
CA GLU A 15 -0.87 -21.63 12.51
C GLU A 15 -0.88 -20.47 13.51
N LYS A 16 -0.25 -20.64 14.69
CA LYS A 16 -0.12 -19.54 15.67
C LYS A 16 0.77 -18.41 15.18
N ASP A 17 1.85 -18.73 14.48
CA ASP A 17 2.77 -17.74 13.94
C ASP A 17 2.10 -16.98 12.78
N TRP A 18 1.37 -17.68 11.89
CA TRP A 18 0.54 -17.06 10.85
C TRP A 18 -0.54 -16.13 11.44
N LEU A 19 -1.26 -16.56 12.48
CA LEU A 19 -2.24 -15.72 13.18
C LEU A 19 -1.61 -14.46 13.80
N LYS A 20 -0.38 -14.56 14.31
CA LYS A 20 0.35 -13.39 14.83
C LYS A 20 0.77 -12.45 13.71
N GLN A 21 1.27 -12.98 12.60
CA GLN A 21 1.73 -12.18 11.48
C GLN A 21 0.58 -11.43 10.79
N LYS A 22 -0.53 -12.13 10.51
CA LYS A 22 -1.64 -11.59 9.72
C LYS A 22 -2.68 -10.84 10.57
N PHE A 23 -2.85 -11.23 11.84
CA PHE A 23 -3.94 -10.71 12.69
C PHE A 23 -3.49 -10.22 14.07
N ASP A 24 -2.19 -10.14 14.37
CA ASP A 24 -1.67 -9.79 15.71
C ASP A 24 -2.14 -10.76 16.82
N GLY A 25 -2.47 -12.00 16.43
CA GLY A 25 -2.75 -13.14 17.31
C GLY A 25 -4.21 -13.60 17.33
N GLU A 26 -4.45 -14.74 18.00
CA GLU A 26 -5.75 -15.43 18.06
C GLU A 26 -6.88 -14.53 18.59
N PHE A 27 -6.62 -13.69 19.59
CA PHE A 27 -7.64 -12.82 20.17
C PHE A 27 -8.19 -11.81 19.15
N LYS A 28 -7.28 -11.15 18.43
CA LYS A 28 -7.63 -10.15 17.41
C LYS A 28 -8.29 -10.79 16.21
N PHE A 29 -7.78 -11.94 15.77
CA PHE A 29 -8.41 -12.75 14.73
C PHE A 29 -9.86 -13.12 15.07
N LEU A 30 -10.12 -13.69 16.25
CA LEU A 30 -11.48 -14.05 16.67
C LEU A 30 -12.37 -12.80 16.75
N GLN A 31 -11.85 -11.69 17.30
CA GLN A 31 -12.58 -10.42 17.34
C GLN A 31 -13.00 -9.92 15.95
N THR A 32 -12.12 -10.00 14.94
CA THR A 32 -12.45 -9.62 13.56
C THR A 32 -13.53 -10.50 12.92
N GLN A 33 -13.60 -11.78 13.31
CA GLN A 33 -14.65 -12.70 12.84
C GLN A 33 -15.95 -12.59 13.66
N GLY A 34 -16.02 -11.70 14.65
CA GLY A 34 -17.16 -11.59 15.56
C GLY A 34 -17.26 -12.75 16.58
N LEU A 35 -16.17 -13.50 16.73
CA LEU A 35 -16.05 -14.68 17.59
C LEU A 35 -15.41 -14.32 18.94
N SER A 36 -15.78 -15.06 19.98
CA SER A 36 -15.27 -14.84 21.33
C SER A 36 -14.20 -15.85 21.72
N ILE A 37 -13.04 -15.37 22.20
CA ILE A 37 -12.01 -16.23 22.80
C ILE A 37 -12.49 -16.96 24.07
N TYR A 38 -13.57 -16.50 24.69
CA TYR A 38 -14.09 -17.08 25.93
C TYR A 38 -15.08 -18.22 25.70
N LYS A 39 -15.46 -18.49 24.45
CA LYS A 39 -16.36 -19.59 24.08
C LYS A 39 -15.58 -20.60 23.25
N GLU A 40 -15.52 -21.85 23.70
CA GLU A 40 -14.75 -22.87 22.98
C GLU A 40 -15.36 -23.22 21.62
N GLU A 41 -16.68 -23.09 21.48
CA GLU A 41 -17.38 -23.22 20.19
C GLU A 41 -16.90 -22.15 19.18
N ASP A 42 -16.86 -20.89 19.58
CA ASP A 42 -16.33 -19.79 18.77
C ASP A 42 -14.83 -19.97 18.46
N ARG A 43 -14.04 -20.54 19.38
CA ARG A 43 -12.63 -20.86 19.12
C ARG A 43 -12.46 -21.99 18.11
N GLU A 44 -13.34 -22.97 18.13
CA GLU A 44 -13.37 -24.06 17.16
C GLU A 44 -13.75 -23.57 15.76
N GLU A 45 -14.76 -22.70 15.70
CA GLU A 45 -15.14 -22.01 14.47
C GLU A 45 -13.97 -21.17 13.94
N GLY A 46 -13.30 -20.43 14.83
CA GLY A 46 -12.09 -19.68 14.49
C GLY A 46 -10.94 -20.55 13.98
N ARG A 47 -10.72 -21.75 14.53
CA ARG A 47 -9.71 -22.70 14.01
C ARG A 47 -10.03 -23.13 12.59
N THR A 48 -11.30 -23.37 12.31
CA THR A 48 -11.76 -23.79 10.98
C THR A 48 -11.59 -22.66 9.97
N ILE A 49 -11.97 -21.43 10.33
CA ILE A 49 -11.79 -20.24 9.47
C ILE A 49 -10.30 -19.97 9.24
N ALA A 50 -9.46 -20.01 10.28
CA ALA A 50 -8.03 -19.78 10.16
C ALA A 50 -7.35 -20.78 9.23
N ARG A 51 -7.71 -22.07 9.31
CA ARG A 51 -7.19 -23.11 8.40
C ARG A 51 -7.63 -22.91 6.96
N ALA A 52 -8.90 -22.53 6.75
CA ALA A 52 -9.42 -22.24 5.42
C ALA A 52 -8.75 -21.02 4.79
N LEU A 53 -8.56 -19.94 5.57
CA LEU A 53 -7.87 -18.74 5.12
C LEU A 53 -6.41 -19.03 4.77
N ARG A 54 -5.69 -19.73 5.65
CA ARG A 54 -4.29 -20.10 5.40
C ARG A 54 -4.13 -21.00 4.17
N ALA A 55 -5.03 -21.95 3.96
CA ALA A 55 -4.99 -22.82 2.78
C ALA A 55 -5.24 -22.05 1.47
N ASN A 56 -5.97 -20.93 1.53
CA ASN A 56 -6.16 -20.04 0.39
C ASN A 56 -4.96 -19.09 0.19
N ASP A 57 -4.35 -18.63 1.29
CA ASP A 57 -3.16 -17.78 1.31
C ASP A 57 -1.91 -18.51 0.73
N ASP A 58 -1.80 -19.84 0.90
CA ASP A 58 -0.73 -20.67 0.33
C ASP A 58 -0.87 -20.86 -1.22
N GLU A 59 -1.98 -20.47 -1.86
CA GLU A 59 -2.16 -20.50 -3.33
C GLU A 59 -1.82 -19.17 -4.03
N ASP A 60 -1.65 -18.08 -3.26
CA ASP A 60 -1.36 -16.71 -3.75
C ASP A 60 0.08 -16.25 -3.39
N ASP A 61 1.05 -17.17 -3.39
CA ASP A 61 2.49 -16.86 -3.18
C ASP A 61 3.15 -16.26 -4.46
N GLU A 62 2.45 -15.33 -5.11
CA GLU A 62 2.93 -14.47 -6.21
C GLU A 62 2.65 -12.97 -5.92
N GLU A 63 2.76 -12.51 -4.68
CA GLU A 63 2.79 -11.07 -4.38
C GLU A 63 3.95 -10.72 -3.45
N GLU A 64 5.16 -10.75 -3.99
CA GLU A 64 6.26 -9.92 -3.47
C GLU A 64 6.66 -8.88 -4.53
N GLU A 65 6.56 -7.61 -4.12
CA GLU A 65 7.27 -6.42 -4.64
C GLU A 65 6.58 -5.41 -5.58
N GLU A 66 5.42 -4.82 -5.26
CA GLU A 66 5.02 -3.49 -5.83
C GLU A 66 4.25 -2.55 -4.85
N GLU A 67 4.64 -2.41 -3.57
CA GLU A 67 3.92 -1.54 -2.59
C GLU A 67 4.64 -0.22 -2.17
N LYS A 68 5.71 0.18 -2.88
CA LYS A 68 6.46 1.41 -2.48
C LYS A 68 5.98 2.69 -3.18
N GLU A 69 5.53 2.63 -4.42
CA GLU A 69 5.09 3.82 -5.16
C GLU A 69 3.72 4.32 -4.71
N GLU A 70 2.75 3.42 -4.46
CA GLU A 70 1.38 3.84 -4.11
C GLU A 70 1.34 4.61 -2.77
N ASN A 71 2.22 4.22 -1.82
CA ASN A 71 2.39 4.95 -0.57
C ASN A 71 3.07 6.31 -0.75
N GLN A 72 4.01 6.45 -1.70
CA GLN A 72 4.72 7.71 -1.90
C GLN A 72 3.83 8.76 -2.55
N PHE A 73 3.02 8.38 -3.55
CA PHE A 73 2.03 9.27 -4.17
C PHE A 73 0.99 9.76 -3.16
N LEU A 74 0.41 8.85 -2.35
CA LEU A 74 -0.57 9.23 -1.33
C LEU A 74 0.05 10.14 -0.27
N LYS A 75 1.26 9.84 0.17
CA LYS A 75 1.99 10.68 1.14
C LYS A 75 2.30 12.07 0.57
N ASP A 76 2.73 12.15 -0.69
CA ASP A 76 3.02 13.42 -1.35
C ASP A 76 1.74 14.24 -1.52
N LEU A 77 0.62 13.60 -1.85
CA LEU A 77 -0.69 14.23 -1.94
C LEU A 77 -1.23 14.70 -0.58
N GLU A 78 -0.98 13.94 0.50
CA GLU A 78 -1.33 14.33 1.87
C GLU A 78 -0.50 15.54 2.36
N GLU A 79 0.80 15.55 2.05
CA GLU A 79 1.71 16.65 2.40
C GLU A 79 1.45 17.90 1.54
N ASP A 80 1.22 17.71 0.24
CA ASP A 80 0.96 18.77 -0.74
C ASP A 80 -0.08 18.30 -1.78
N PRO A 81 -1.33 18.83 -1.71
CA PRO A 81 -2.36 18.55 -2.71
C PRO A 81 -2.00 18.95 -4.14
N MET A 82 -0.97 19.79 -4.34
CA MET A 82 -0.47 20.22 -5.64
C MET A 82 0.73 19.40 -6.14
N SER A 83 1.15 18.37 -5.39
CA SER A 83 2.40 17.64 -5.60
C SER A 83 2.60 17.12 -7.03
N HIS A 84 1.54 16.58 -7.64
CA HIS A 84 1.57 15.95 -8.97
C HIS A 84 0.70 16.66 -10.01
N LEU A 85 0.23 17.88 -9.71
CA LEU A 85 -0.77 18.56 -10.54
C LEU A 85 -0.23 18.86 -11.96
N ALA A 86 1.06 19.16 -12.06
CA ALA A 86 1.71 19.53 -13.32
C ALA A 86 2.35 18.34 -14.06
N ASP A 87 2.27 17.11 -13.53
CA ASP A 87 3.01 15.96 -14.09
C ASP A 87 2.74 15.74 -15.58
N HIS A 88 1.49 15.95 -16.00
CA HIS A 88 1.03 15.76 -17.37
C HIS A 88 1.67 16.71 -18.41
N HIS A 89 2.33 17.79 -17.98
CA HIS A 89 3.08 18.69 -18.88
C HIS A 89 4.50 18.20 -19.16
N PHE A 90 5.06 17.35 -18.30
CA PHE A 90 6.44 16.89 -18.40
C PHE A 90 6.49 15.54 -19.12
N SER A 91 7.60 15.30 -19.83
CA SER A 91 7.92 13.95 -20.30
C SER A 91 8.41 13.07 -19.15
N GLU A 92 8.32 11.75 -19.30
CA GLU A 92 8.79 10.77 -18.30
C GLU A 92 10.23 11.07 -17.83
N LYS A 93 11.14 11.37 -18.77
CA LYS A 93 12.54 11.71 -18.44
C LYS A 93 12.69 12.98 -17.61
N GLN A 94 11.81 13.96 -17.84
CA GLN A 94 11.80 15.20 -17.05
C GLN A 94 11.24 14.92 -15.66
N LEU A 95 10.21 14.09 -15.54
CA LEU A 95 9.66 13.66 -14.25
C LEU A 95 10.68 12.88 -13.42
N GLU A 96 11.41 11.92 -14.03
CA GLU A 96 12.49 11.20 -13.34
C GLU A 96 13.58 12.15 -12.81
N TRP A 97 13.95 13.17 -13.60
CA TRP A 97 14.92 14.17 -13.16
C TRP A 97 14.37 15.05 -12.04
N ILE A 98 13.12 15.49 -12.15
CA ILE A 98 12.42 16.28 -11.13
C ILE A 98 12.31 15.48 -9.83
N GLU A 99 11.86 14.23 -9.87
CA GLU A 99 11.71 13.37 -8.71
C GLU A 99 13.04 13.23 -7.95
N LYS A 100 14.12 13.03 -8.69
CA LYS A 100 15.47 12.89 -8.12
C LYS A 100 15.97 14.14 -7.38
N HIS A 101 15.61 15.35 -7.81
CA HIS A 101 16.16 16.61 -7.26
C HIS A 101 15.16 17.38 -6.39
N TYR A 102 13.87 17.21 -6.64
CA TYR A 102 12.77 17.99 -6.07
C TYR A 102 11.65 17.13 -5.51
N ARG A 103 11.73 15.79 -5.60
CA ARG A 103 10.72 14.81 -5.15
C ARG A 103 9.47 14.74 -6.05
N HIS A 104 8.85 15.86 -6.43
CA HIS A 104 7.68 15.87 -7.31
C HIS A 104 7.54 17.22 -8.05
N SER A 105 6.73 17.27 -9.12
CA SER A 105 6.61 18.46 -9.98
C SER A 105 6.10 19.69 -9.25
N GLY A 106 5.15 19.54 -8.33
CA GLY A 106 4.64 20.63 -7.50
C GLY A 106 5.73 21.31 -6.67
N ASN A 107 6.65 20.55 -6.08
CA ASN A 107 7.74 21.11 -5.30
C ASN A 107 8.83 21.76 -6.18
N PHE A 108 9.07 21.22 -7.38
CA PHE A 108 9.91 21.89 -8.38
C PHE A 108 9.32 23.25 -8.76
N MET A 109 8.04 23.30 -9.14
CA MET A 109 7.37 24.54 -9.53
C MET A 109 7.34 25.55 -8.38
N PHE A 110 7.00 25.09 -7.17
CA PHE A 110 7.01 25.93 -5.97
C PHE A 110 8.40 26.52 -5.69
N SER A 111 9.47 25.74 -5.85
CA SER A 111 10.85 26.18 -5.64
C SER A 111 11.28 27.31 -6.60
N HIS A 112 10.66 27.38 -7.78
CA HIS A 112 10.90 28.43 -8.78
C HIS A 112 9.78 29.47 -8.84
N VAL A 113 8.87 29.47 -7.86
CA VAL A 113 7.75 30.43 -7.76
C VAL A 113 6.76 30.34 -8.93
N LEU A 114 6.66 29.14 -9.54
CA LEU A 114 5.74 28.82 -10.63
C LEU A 114 4.48 28.13 -10.07
N LYS A 115 3.33 28.33 -10.73
CA LYS A 115 2.04 27.75 -10.30
C LYS A 115 1.72 26.48 -11.07
N ALA A 116 1.60 25.35 -10.37
CA ALA A 116 1.31 24.04 -10.96
C ALA A 116 -0.08 23.89 -11.60
N PHE A 117 -0.94 24.90 -11.51
CA PHE A 117 -2.28 24.94 -12.12
C PHE A 117 -2.40 25.94 -13.28
N ASP A 118 -1.32 26.64 -13.60
CA ASP A 118 -1.28 27.65 -14.66
C ASP A 118 -0.45 27.12 -15.83
N ASP A 119 -1.07 27.03 -17.02
CA ASP A 119 -0.45 26.41 -18.19
C ASP A 119 0.80 27.17 -18.67
N GLU A 120 0.84 28.50 -18.54
CA GLU A 120 2.01 29.30 -18.95
C GLU A 120 3.20 29.03 -18.02
N ASP A 121 2.94 28.98 -16.70
CA ASP A 121 3.97 28.62 -15.71
C ASP A 121 4.45 27.17 -15.91
N CYS A 122 3.57 26.24 -16.31
CA CYS A 122 3.94 24.86 -16.65
C CYS A 122 4.84 24.78 -17.89
N GLU A 123 4.55 25.55 -18.95
CA GLU A 123 5.41 25.62 -20.14
C GLU A 123 6.81 26.18 -19.80
N GLU A 124 6.87 27.20 -18.94
CA GLU A 124 8.13 27.75 -18.43
C GLU A 124 8.91 26.70 -17.63
N ALA A 125 8.22 25.97 -16.74
CA ALA A 125 8.81 24.89 -15.95
C ALA A 125 9.43 23.80 -16.86
N VAL A 126 8.76 23.39 -17.93
CA VAL A 126 9.27 22.40 -18.90
C VAL A 126 10.56 22.89 -19.56
N ALA A 127 10.62 24.16 -19.96
CA ALA A 127 11.81 24.75 -20.55
C ALA A 127 12.99 24.83 -19.55
N MET A 128 12.70 25.15 -18.28
CA MET A 128 13.71 25.18 -17.23
C MET A 128 14.31 23.80 -16.96
N VAL A 129 13.47 22.75 -16.86
CA VAL A 129 13.96 21.38 -16.65
C VAL A 129 14.81 20.93 -17.82
N ALA A 130 14.39 21.22 -19.06
CA ALA A 130 15.19 20.90 -20.24
C ALA A 130 16.58 21.56 -20.17
N ALA A 131 16.65 22.83 -19.80
CA ALA A 131 17.93 23.54 -19.63
C ALA A 131 18.81 22.93 -18.52
N PHE A 132 18.23 22.51 -17.39
CA PHE A 132 18.98 21.86 -16.31
C PHE A 132 19.47 20.45 -16.65
N MET A 133 18.81 19.76 -17.57
CA MET A 133 19.23 18.44 -18.05
C MET A 133 20.33 18.50 -19.12
N GLU A 134 20.56 19.67 -19.72
CA GLU A 134 21.60 19.91 -20.74
C GLU A 134 22.94 20.41 -20.17
N ASP A 135 22.98 20.83 -18.89
CA ASP A 135 24.18 21.26 -18.14
C ASP A 135 24.86 20.09 -17.41
#